data_AF-A0A933JZ55-F1
#
_entry.id   AF-A0A933JZ55-F1
#
_cell.length_a   1.000
_cell.length_b   1.000
_cell.length_c   1.000
_cell.angle_alpha   90.00
_cell.angle_beta   90.00
_cell.angle_gamma   90.00
#
_symmetry.space_group_name_H-M   'P 1'
#
loop_
_entity.id
_entity.type
_entity.pdbx_description
1 polymer ?
#
loop_
_entity_poly.entity_id
_entity_poly.type
_entity_poly.pdbx_seq_one_letter_code
_entity_poly.pdbx_strand_id
1 'polypeptide(L)'
;DPGFAAGSGPYDIVFCRDLIIYQTADARKSILRTLYGLTAPRGLLFVGHAELTSIMTERWTSVRQPCAFALMKSDGKTGAATGASPPAPPGPSRAQPPAFGAGRRSSGHRPRSGPSPADSGSSAVSPERPTLERASQLADQGRLAEATAVLEEILQHDRQNARAHFLLGIVQEAGGDTRSAEESLNRAIYLDADNVEALRHLVLLAERRGDAAAARRLRGRAERILSRGRGAP
;
A
#
# COMPACT_ATOMS: atom_id res chain seq x y z
N ASP A 1 -6.30 -25.03 -7.21
CA ASP A 1 -6.43 -25.64 -8.53
C ASP A 1 -5.23 -26.54 -8.79
N PRO A 2 -5.42 -27.87 -8.93
CA PRO A 2 -4.34 -28.80 -9.24
C PRO A 2 -3.74 -28.63 -10.65
N GLY A 3 -4.41 -27.92 -11.57
CA GLY A 3 -3.93 -27.65 -12.92
C GLY A 3 -2.95 -26.48 -13.04
N PHE A 4 -2.91 -25.58 -12.05
CA PHE A 4 -2.08 -24.37 -12.10
C PHE A 4 -0.57 -24.66 -12.20
N ALA A 5 -0.11 -25.78 -11.66
CA ALA A 5 1.29 -26.21 -11.72
C ALA A 5 1.62 -27.11 -12.93
N ALA A 6 0.60 -27.56 -13.69
CA ALA A 6 0.77 -28.49 -14.79
C ALA A 6 1.11 -27.71 -16.08
N GLY A 7 2.40 -27.48 -16.32
CA GLY A 7 2.91 -26.91 -17.58
C GLY A 7 3.73 -25.63 -17.46
N SER A 8 3.79 -25.04 -16.25
CA SER A 8 4.70 -23.93 -15.98
C SER A 8 6.04 -24.51 -15.51
N GLY A 9 7.14 -24.19 -16.19
CA GLY A 9 8.47 -24.39 -15.63
C GLY A 9 8.63 -23.64 -14.30
N PRO A 10 9.67 -23.93 -13.50
CA PRO A 10 9.87 -23.23 -12.24
C PRO A 10 10.05 -21.72 -12.47
N TYR A 11 9.37 -20.92 -11.66
CA TYR A 11 9.40 -19.45 -11.71
C TYR A 11 10.63 -18.91 -10.99
N ASP A 12 11.32 -17.95 -11.60
CA ASP A 12 12.43 -17.24 -10.97
C ASP A 12 11.96 -16.29 -9.86
N ILE A 13 10.74 -15.76 -9.95
CA ILE A 13 10.16 -14.85 -8.96
C ILE A 13 8.70 -15.22 -8.72
N VAL A 14 8.31 -15.33 -7.46
CA VAL A 14 6.94 -15.60 -7.01
C VAL A 14 6.53 -14.54 -6.00
N PHE A 15 5.34 -13.96 -6.16
CA PHE A 15 4.74 -13.03 -5.20
C PHE A 15 3.58 -13.72 -4.48
N CYS A 16 3.65 -13.81 -3.15
CA CYS A 16 2.58 -14.33 -2.31
C CYS A 16 2.42 -13.39 -1.12
N ARG A 17 1.65 -12.32 -1.32
CA ARG A 17 1.40 -11.28 -0.32
C ARG A 17 -0.03 -11.37 0.19
N ASP A 18 -0.19 -11.29 1.50
CA ASP A 18 -1.45 -11.17 2.24
C ASP A 18 -2.43 -12.35 2.09
N LEU A 19 -1.95 -13.49 1.57
CA LEU A 19 -2.73 -14.69 1.36
C LEU A 19 -2.60 -15.69 2.52
N ILE A 20 -1.41 -15.82 3.12
CA ILE A 20 -1.09 -16.92 4.04
C ILE A 20 -1.65 -16.67 5.44
N ILE A 21 -1.80 -15.40 5.83
CA ILE A 21 -2.28 -15.01 7.16
C ILE A 21 -3.73 -15.44 7.46
N TYR A 22 -4.57 -15.58 6.43
CA TYR A 22 -5.98 -15.97 6.59
C TYR A 22 -6.23 -17.48 6.51
N GLN A 23 -5.18 -18.27 6.27
CA GLN A 23 -5.32 -19.69 5.97
C GLN A 23 -5.16 -20.54 7.23
N THR A 24 -5.92 -21.64 7.26
CA THR A 24 -5.76 -22.68 8.28
C THR A 24 -4.36 -23.28 8.24
N ALA A 25 -3.93 -23.92 9.32
CA ALA A 25 -2.59 -24.53 9.40
C ALA A 25 -2.32 -25.52 8.26
N ASP A 26 -3.32 -26.30 7.86
CA ASP A 26 -3.18 -27.29 6.79
C ASP A 26 -3.21 -26.66 5.40
N ALA A 27 -4.07 -25.66 5.18
CA ALA A 27 -4.09 -24.87 3.95
C ALA A 27 -2.75 -24.14 3.75
N ARG A 28 -2.18 -23.55 4.81
CA ARG A 28 -0.85 -22.94 4.81
C ARG A 28 0.23 -23.92 4.38
N LYS A 29 0.27 -25.12 4.96
CA LYS A 29 1.25 -26.16 4.57
C LYS A 29 1.12 -26.56 3.10
N SER A 30 -0.12 -26.69 2.61
CA SER A 30 -0.40 -27.01 1.21
C SER A 30 0.11 -25.91 0.27
N ILE A 31 -0.23 -24.65 0.57
CA ILE A 31 0.23 -23.47 -0.19
C ILE A 31 1.75 -23.41 -0.23
N LEU A 32 2.42 -23.55 0.92
CA LEU A 32 3.89 -23.52 0.99
C LEU A 32 4.55 -24.65 0.19
N ARG A 33 3.95 -25.85 0.16
CA ARG A 33 4.44 -26.96 -0.67
C ARG A 33 4.34 -26.62 -2.15
N THR A 34 3.23 -26.04 -2.57
CA THR A 34 3.01 -25.61 -3.96
C THR A 34 3.98 -24.51 -4.35
N LEU A 35 4.12 -23.44 -3.54
CA LEU A 35 5.07 -22.35 -3.79
C LEU A 35 6.51 -22.86 -3.87
N TYR A 36 6.88 -23.81 -3.02
CA TYR A 36 8.19 -24.45 -3.08
C TYR A 36 8.38 -25.24 -4.39
N GLY A 37 7.37 -25.98 -4.87
CA GLY A 37 7.45 -26.69 -6.15
C GLY A 37 7.54 -25.74 -7.35
N LEU A 38 6.85 -24.61 -7.29
CA LEU A 38 6.78 -23.62 -8.36
C LEU A 38 8.01 -22.70 -8.43
N THR A 39 8.74 -22.49 -7.33
CA THR A 39 9.89 -21.57 -7.33
C THR A 39 11.14 -22.29 -7.84
N ALA A 40 11.94 -21.65 -8.69
CA ALA A 40 13.23 -22.18 -9.14
C ALA A 40 14.21 -22.38 -7.95
N PRO A 41 15.25 -23.23 -8.09
CA PRO A 41 16.24 -23.45 -7.03
C PRO A 41 16.87 -22.16 -6.49
N ARG A 42 17.12 -21.18 -7.36
CA ARG A 42 17.63 -19.83 -7.01
C ARG A 42 16.57 -18.74 -7.09
N GLY A 43 15.30 -19.12 -7.18
CA GLY A 43 14.19 -18.20 -7.32
C GLY A 43 13.85 -17.48 -6.01
N LEU A 44 13.21 -16.33 -6.15
CA LEU A 44 12.81 -15.47 -5.03
C LEU A 44 11.32 -15.57 -4.77
N LEU A 45 10.96 -15.71 -3.51
CA LEU A 45 9.58 -15.63 -3.02
C LEU A 45 9.42 -14.33 -2.22
N PHE A 46 8.57 -13.43 -2.69
CA PHE A 46 8.21 -12.19 -2.00
C PHE A 46 6.93 -12.37 -1.20
N VAL A 47 6.96 -11.97 0.08
CA VAL A 47 5.85 -12.18 1.03
C VAL A 47 5.49 -10.90 1.77
N GLY A 48 4.30 -10.85 2.37
CA GLY A 48 3.89 -9.75 3.23
C GLY A 48 4.71 -9.70 4.54
N HIS A 49 4.75 -8.52 5.17
CA HIS A 49 5.48 -8.31 6.43
C HIS A 49 5.02 -9.27 7.55
N ALA A 50 3.69 -9.47 7.66
CA ALA A 50 3.09 -10.36 8.65
C ALA A 50 3.28 -11.86 8.33
N GLU A 51 3.71 -12.18 7.12
CA GLU A 51 3.77 -13.56 6.61
C GLU A 51 5.16 -14.18 6.82
N LEU A 52 6.21 -13.36 6.98
CA LEU A 52 7.58 -13.82 7.16
C LEU A 52 7.71 -14.83 8.32
N THR A 53 7.09 -14.53 9.46
CA THR A 53 7.09 -15.39 10.65
C THR A 53 6.36 -16.72 10.43
N SER A 54 5.36 -16.74 9.54
CA SER A 54 4.58 -17.94 9.23
C SER A 54 5.28 -18.87 8.23
N ILE A 55 6.27 -18.35 7.50
CA ILE A 55 6.94 -19.04 6.38
C ILE A 55 8.37 -19.47 6.75
N MET A 56 8.97 -18.83 7.77
CA MET A 56 10.22 -19.23 8.39
C MET A 56 10.12 -20.67 8.91
N THR A 57 10.47 -21.59 8.03
CA THR A 57 10.54 -23.03 8.20
C THR A 57 11.94 -23.46 7.73
N GLU A 58 12.34 -24.70 7.99
CA GLU A 58 13.68 -25.22 7.64
C GLU A 58 14.03 -25.11 6.14
N ARG A 59 13.04 -24.87 5.27
CA ARG A 59 13.19 -24.88 3.81
C ARG A 59 13.29 -23.50 3.14
N TRP A 60 13.16 -22.40 3.89
CA TRP A 60 13.26 -21.03 3.35
C TRP A 60 14.25 -20.19 4.14
N THR A 61 15.03 -19.37 3.45
CA THR A 61 16.02 -18.46 4.05
C THR A 61 15.74 -17.04 3.60
N SER A 62 15.74 -16.09 4.55
CA SER A 62 15.52 -14.68 4.25
C SER A 62 16.72 -14.09 3.51
N VAL A 63 16.43 -13.35 2.43
CA VAL A 63 17.42 -12.55 1.73
C VAL A 63 17.65 -11.26 2.52
N ARG A 64 18.92 -10.94 2.83
CA ARG A 64 19.29 -9.74 3.59
C ARG A 64 19.37 -8.50 2.69
N GLN A 65 18.23 -8.05 2.17
CA GLN A 65 18.12 -6.81 1.40
C GLN A 65 17.25 -5.79 2.16
N PRO A 66 17.71 -4.54 2.35
CA PRO A 66 16.91 -3.51 3.00
C PRO A 66 15.56 -3.35 2.28
N CYS A 67 14.48 -3.26 3.07
CA CYS A 67 13.11 -3.08 2.59
C CYS A 67 12.53 -4.22 1.72
N ALA A 68 13.19 -5.37 1.62
CA ALA A 68 12.67 -6.53 0.89
C ALA A 68 12.29 -7.67 1.84
N PHE A 69 11.04 -8.12 1.76
CA PHE A 69 10.56 -9.34 2.40
C PHE A 69 10.66 -10.51 1.42
N ALA A 70 11.90 -10.88 1.10
CA ALA A 70 12.20 -11.90 0.11
C ALA A 70 12.84 -13.14 0.73
N LEU A 71 12.44 -14.31 0.26
CA LEU A 71 12.90 -15.63 0.69
C LEU A 71 13.48 -16.38 -0.49
N MET A 72 14.52 -17.16 -0.23
CA MET A 72 15.11 -18.13 -1.16
C MET A 72 15.00 -19.53 -0.56
N LYS A 73 15.01 -20.57 -1.40
CA LYS A 73 15.10 -21.94 -0.90
C LYS A 73 16.37 -22.13 -0.09
N SER A 74 16.26 -22.80 1.05
CA SER A 74 17.41 -23.13 1.89
C SER A 74 18.17 -24.30 1.26
N ASP A 75 19.44 -24.08 0.91
CA ASP A 75 20.33 -25.12 0.36
C ASP A 75 20.88 -26.09 1.45
N GLY A 76 20.29 -26.09 2.65
CA GLY A 76 20.76 -26.90 3.79
C GLY A 76 22.14 -26.49 4.34
N LYS A 77 22.72 -25.40 3.82
CA LYS A 77 24.02 -24.85 4.23
C LYS A 77 23.90 -23.38 4.60
N THR A 78 23.39 -23.08 5.80
CA THR A 78 23.69 -21.80 6.45
C THR A 78 23.61 -21.97 7.96
N GLY A 79 24.73 -22.43 8.52
CA GLY A 79 25.12 -22.08 9.88
C GLY A 79 25.50 -20.60 9.97
N ALA A 80 25.36 -20.06 11.17
CA ALA A 80 25.65 -18.71 11.61
C ALA A 80 26.78 -17.96 10.86
N ALA A 81 26.50 -16.72 10.47
CA ALA A 81 27.51 -15.68 10.28
C ALA A 81 26.97 -14.31 10.77
N THR A 82 27.52 -13.97 11.92
CA THR A 82 27.82 -12.69 12.58
C THR A 82 27.52 -11.37 11.86
N GLY A 83 27.19 -10.38 12.69
CA GLY A 83 26.86 -9.01 12.29
C GLY A 83 28.03 -8.23 11.69
N ALA A 84 27.68 -7.32 10.80
CA ALA A 84 28.51 -6.19 10.41
C ALA A 84 27.56 -4.99 10.27
N SER A 85 27.81 -3.94 11.06
CA SER A 85 27.15 -2.64 10.89
C SER A 85 27.36 -2.12 9.46
N PRO A 86 26.38 -1.43 8.86
CA PRO A 86 26.58 -0.78 7.57
C PRO A 86 27.56 0.40 7.72
N PRO A 87 28.51 0.59 6.78
CA PRO A 87 29.35 1.79 6.74
C PRO A 87 28.53 3.02 6.33
N ALA A 88 28.91 4.18 6.88
CA ALA A 88 28.26 5.46 6.64
C ALA A 88 28.30 5.89 5.16
N PRO A 89 27.27 6.63 4.67
CA PRO A 89 27.21 7.09 3.28
C PRO A 89 28.19 8.25 3.00
N PRO A 90 28.83 8.31 1.82
CA PRO A 90 29.56 9.50 1.38
C PRO A 90 28.59 10.61 0.92
N GLY A 91 29.00 11.86 1.15
CA GLY A 91 28.19 13.07 0.95
C GLY A 91 27.80 13.40 -0.51
N PRO A 92 26.87 14.34 -0.72
CA PRO A 92 26.24 14.58 -2.01
C PRO A 92 27.16 15.32 -2.99
N SER A 93 27.46 14.67 -4.12
CA SER A 93 28.03 15.32 -5.29
C SER A 93 26.91 15.97 -6.11
N ARG A 94 27.05 17.28 -6.34
CA ARG A 94 26.13 18.17 -7.06
C ARG A 94 26.20 17.88 -8.56
N ALA A 95 25.13 17.31 -9.13
CA ALA A 95 24.95 17.22 -10.58
C ALA A 95 23.94 18.28 -11.07
N GLN A 96 24.35 19.08 -12.06
CA GLN A 96 23.51 20.08 -12.73
C GLN A 96 22.58 19.41 -13.76
N PRO A 97 21.39 19.97 -14.06
CA PRO A 97 20.53 19.49 -15.13
C PRO A 97 20.97 20.03 -16.51
N PRO A 98 20.83 19.26 -17.61
CA PRO A 98 20.97 19.82 -18.95
C PRO A 98 19.72 20.62 -19.36
N ALA A 99 19.96 21.78 -19.96
CA ALA A 99 18.95 22.65 -20.55
C ALA A 99 18.76 22.33 -22.03
N PHE A 100 17.53 22.01 -22.44
CA PHE A 100 17.02 22.04 -23.82
C PHE A 100 15.50 22.18 -23.69
N GLY A 101 14.75 23.03 -24.39
CA GLY A 101 14.96 23.91 -25.51
C GLY A 101 13.56 24.20 -26.05
N ALA A 102 13.16 25.46 -26.15
CA ALA A 102 11.82 25.86 -26.59
C ALA A 102 11.62 25.64 -28.10
N GLY A 103 10.44 25.14 -28.52
CA GLY A 103 10.13 24.91 -29.93
C GLY A 103 8.63 24.75 -30.26
N ARG A 104 7.95 25.88 -30.43
CA ARG A 104 6.74 26.23 -31.25
C ARG A 104 5.79 25.17 -31.86
N ARG A 105 4.51 25.29 -31.46
CA ARG A 105 3.22 25.53 -32.20
C ARG A 105 2.91 24.94 -33.61
N SER A 106 1.78 24.20 -33.62
CA SER A 106 0.51 24.30 -34.40
C SER A 106 0.40 24.01 -35.91
N SER A 107 -0.48 23.06 -36.26
CA SER A 107 -1.64 23.11 -37.20
C SER A 107 -2.04 21.65 -37.51
N GLY A 108 -3.27 21.13 -37.51
CA GLY A 108 -4.59 21.68 -37.79
C GLY A 108 -5.24 20.81 -38.88
N HIS A 109 -6.17 19.91 -38.53
CA HIS A 109 -7.15 19.35 -39.47
C HIS A 109 -8.41 18.82 -38.75
N ARG A 110 -9.57 19.28 -39.22
CA ARG A 110 -10.97 18.90 -38.93
C ARG A 110 -11.66 18.96 -40.32
N PRO A 111 -12.91 18.49 -40.58
CA PRO A 111 -13.85 17.63 -39.84
C PRO A 111 -14.41 16.47 -40.70
N ARG A 112 -15.28 15.63 -40.11
CA ARG A 112 -16.59 15.13 -40.62
C ARG A 112 -16.95 13.82 -39.89
N SER A 113 -18.18 13.42 -39.60
CA SER A 113 -19.52 13.97 -39.32
C SER A 113 -20.37 12.72 -39.00
N GLY A 114 -21.25 12.74 -37.97
CA GLY A 114 -22.00 11.59 -37.40
C GLY A 114 -23.09 10.98 -38.31
N PRO A 115 -24.25 10.45 -37.81
CA PRO A 115 -24.65 10.09 -36.44
C PRO A 115 -25.37 8.70 -36.27
N SER A 116 -25.57 8.27 -35.00
CA SER A 116 -26.72 7.51 -34.43
C SER A 116 -26.93 6.00 -34.75
N PRO A 117 -27.85 5.25 -34.07
CA PRO A 117 -27.94 4.93 -32.63
C PRO A 117 -28.25 3.42 -32.35
N ALA A 118 -28.31 3.04 -31.06
CA ALA A 118 -28.81 1.77 -30.48
C ALA A 118 -27.97 0.49 -30.78
N ASP A 119 -27.73 -0.43 -29.86
CA ASP A 119 -28.65 -0.92 -28.83
C ASP A 119 -27.91 -1.65 -27.69
N SER A 120 -28.50 -1.52 -26.50
CA SER A 120 -28.64 -2.57 -25.47
C SER A 120 -27.41 -3.18 -24.77
N GLY A 121 -27.29 -2.83 -23.49
CA GLY A 121 -27.00 -3.84 -22.45
C GLY A 121 -25.86 -3.51 -21.50
N SER A 122 -26.08 -2.63 -20.52
CA SER A 122 -25.51 -2.87 -19.19
C SER A 122 -26.32 -2.15 -18.13
N SER A 123 -26.95 -2.96 -17.30
CA SER A 123 -27.65 -2.71 -16.05
C SER A 123 -27.79 -1.26 -15.60
N ALA A 124 -29.06 -0.85 -15.49
CA ALA A 124 -29.47 0.13 -14.49
C ALA A 124 -29.05 -0.39 -13.10
N VAL A 125 -27.83 -0.06 -12.69
CA VAL A 125 -27.46 -0.07 -11.29
C VAL A 125 -28.16 1.17 -10.73
N SER A 126 -29.21 0.95 -9.94
CA SER A 126 -29.75 1.94 -9.00
C SER A 126 -28.59 2.74 -8.42
N PRO A 127 -28.64 4.07 -8.25
CA PRO A 127 -27.51 4.82 -7.72
C PRO A 127 -27.12 4.20 -6.37
N GLU A 128 -26.08 3.37 -6.39
CA GLU A 128 -25.59 2.68 -5.22
C GLU A 128 -25.11 3.79 -4.31
N ARG A 129 -25.74 3.90 -3.13
CA ARG A 129 -25.37 4.94 -2.17
C ARG A 129 -23.86 4.88 -1.98
N PRO A 130 -23.17 6.03 -2.01
CA PRO A 130 -21.73 6.03 -1.87
C PRO A 130 -21.37 5.42 -0.51
N THR A 131 -20.62 4.31 -0.51
CA THR A 131 -20.19 3.61 0.71
C THR A 131 -18.70 3.75 0.93
N LEU A 132 -18.27 3.74 2.19
CA LEU A 132 -16.86 3.74 2.56
C LEU A 132 -16.12 2.51 2.02
N GLU A 133 -16.82 1.37 1.93
CA GLU A 133 -16.28 0.15 1.33
C GLU A 133 -15.98 0.33 -0.16
N ARG A 134 -16.90 0.96 -0.90
CA ARG A 134 -16.70 1.26 -2.32
C ARG A 134 -15.53 2.20 -2.54
N ALA A 135 -15.42 3.25 -1.73
CA ALA A 135 -14.27 4.16 -1.78
C ALA A 135 -12.95 3.43 -1.49
N SER A 136 -12.93 2.53 -0.50
CA SER A 136 -11.75 1.74 -0.15
C SER A 136 -11.32 0.83 -1.30
N GLN A 137 -12.27 0.12 -1.92
CA GLN A 137 -12.00 -0.73 -3.09
C GLN A 137 -11.44 0.07 -4.28
N LEU A 138 -11.95 1.27 -4.53
CA LEU A 138 -11.43 2.15 -5.58
C LEU A 138 -10.00 2.60 -5.27
N ALA A 139 -9.71 2.93 -4.01
CA ALA A 139 -8.35 3.28 -3.57
C ALA A 139 -7.38 2.10 -3.73
N ASP A 140 -7.79 0.89 -3.33
CA ASP A 140 -6.99 -0.34 -3.46
C ASP A 140 -6.69 -0.68 -4.93
N GLN A 141 -7.58 -0.28 -5.86
CA GLN A 141 -7.38 -0.40 -7.31
C GLN A 141 -6.50 0.70 -7.90
N GLY A 142 -6.02 1.65 -7.10
CA GLY A 142 -5.26 2.82 -7.56
C GLY A 142 -6.11 3.88 -8.27
N ARG A 143 -7.45 3.75 -8.25
CA ARG A 143 -8.39 4.70 -8.86
C ARG A 143 -8.66 5.86 -7.89
N LEU A 144 -7.60 6.59 -7.56
CA LEU A 144 -7.60 7.57 -6.47
C LEU A 144 -8.61 8.70 -6.70
N ALA A 145 -8.72 9.23 -7.92
CA ALA A 145 -9.67 10.30 -8.24
C ALA A 145 -11.13 9.88 -8.00
N GLU A 146 -11.46 8.63 -8.31
CA GLU A 146 -12.81 8.10 -8.11
C GLU A 146 -13.08 7.81 -6.65
N ALA A 147 -12.09 7.29 -5.92
CA ALA A 147 -12.18 7.12 -4.48
C ALA A 147 -12.42 8.46 -3.76
N THR A 148 -11.70 9.53 -4.16
CA THR A 148 -11.90 10.89 -3.66
C THR A 148 -13.32 11.38 -3.93
N ALA A 149 -13.82 11.23 -5.16
CA ALA A 149 -15.18 11.67 -5.51
C ALA A 149 -16.26 10.98 -4.65
N VAL A 150 -16.14 9.66 -4.44
CA VAL A 150 -17.07 8.91 -3.57
C VAL A 150 -16.98 9.39 -2.12
N LEU A 151 -15.78 9.66 -1.61
CA LEU A 151 -15.59 10.14 -0.23
C LEU A 151 -16.14 11.56 -0.03
N GLU A 152 -15.97 12.44 -1.02
CA GLU A 152 -16.56 13.78 -1.00
C GLU A 152 -18.09 13.71 -1.04
N GLU A 153 -18.68 12.79 -1.82
CA GLU A 153 -20.12 12.56 -1.84
C GLU A 153 -20.64 12.08 -0.47
N ILE A 154 -19.93 11.15 0.17
CA ILE A 154 -20.25 10.71 1.55
C ILE A 154 -20.22 11.91 2.50
N LEU A 155 -19.20 12.76 2.39
CA LEU A 155 -19.04 13.94 3.24
C LEU A 155 -20.06 15.04 2.95
N GLN A 156 -20.65 15.09 1.76
CA GLN A 156 -21.78 15.98 1.46
C GLN A 156 -23.03 15.57 2.24
N HIS A 157 -23.26 14.26 2.39
CA HIS A 157 -24.38 13.71 3.16
C HIS A 157 -24.10 13.71 4.67
N ASP A 158 -22.89 13.36 5.10
CA ASP A 158 -22.45 13.31 6.49
C ASP A 158 -21.10 14.02 6.66
N ARG A 159 -21.16 15.33 6.95
CA ARG A 159 -19.97 16.17 7.15
C ARG A 159 -19.14 15.79 8.38
N GLN A 160 -19.69 15.03 9.32
CA GLN A 160 -19.05 14.67 10.59
C GLN A 160 -18.53 13.23 10.59
N ASN A 161 -18.47 12.58 9.41
CA ASN A 161 -17.96 11.24 9.29
C ASN A 161 -16.43 11.19 9.46
N ALA A 162 -15.96 10.87 10.68
CA ALA A 162 -14.54 10.78 11.00
C ALA A 162 -13.79 9.78 10.10
N ARG A 163 -14.44 8.66 9.77
CA ARG A 163 -13.85 7.59 8.94
C ARG A 163 -13.71 8.02 7.48
N ALA A 164 -14.68 8.76 6.93
CA ALA A 164 -14.59 9.31 5.58
C ALA A 164 -13.45 10.33 5.47
N HIS A 165 -13.32 11.25 6.45
CA HIS A 165 -12.19 12.19 6.51
C HIS A 165 -10.84 11.48 6.61
N PHE A 166 -10.75 10.40 7.40
CA PHE A 166 -9.54 9.60 7.47
C PHE A 166 -9.18 8.98 6.11
N LEU A 167 -10.13 8.24 5.49
CA LEU A 167 -9.90 7.60 4.19
C LEU A 167 -9.56 8.61 3.10
N LEU A 168 -10.20 9.78 3.10
CA LEU A 168 -9.90 10.86 2.16
C LEU A 168 -8.46 11.33 2.30
N GLY A 169 -7.99 11.48 3.54
CA GLY A 169 -6.59 11.80 3.81
C GLY A 169 -5.61 10.76 3.29
N ILE A 170 -5.92 9.47 3.43
CA ILE A 170 -5.06 8.38 2.91
C ILE A 170 -5.02 8.40 1.37
N VAL A 171 -6.18 8.58 0.72
CA VAL A 171 -6.27 8.64 -0.74
C VAL A 171 -5.50 9.85 -1.30
N GLN A 172 -5.61 11.01 -0.65
CA GLN A 172 -4.88 12.22 -1.01
C GLN A 172 -3.37 12.06 -0.80
N GLU A 173 -2.93 11.42 0.29
CA GLU A 173 -1.53 11.10 0.52
C GLU A 173 -0.99 10.19 -0.59
N ALA A 174 -1.73 9.13 -0.95
CA ALA A 174 -1.37 8.23 -2.05
C ALA A 174 -1.32 8.95 -3.41
N GLY A 175 -2.13 9.98 -3.61
CA GLY A 175 -2.13 10.84 -4.79
C GLY A 175 -1.02 11.89 -4.81
N GLY A 176 -0.24 12.01 -3.73
CA GLY A 176 0.84 12.99 -3.58
C GLY A 176 0.38 14.37 -3.11
N ASP A 177 -0.92 14.57 -2.89
CA ASP A 177 -1.45 15.82 -2.32
C ASP A 177 -1.33 15.81 -0.80
N THR A 178 -0.10 16.03 -0.33
CA THR A 178 0.25 16.02 1.09
C THR A 178 -0.51 17.09 1.88
N ARG A 179 -0.80 18.24 1.25
CA ARG A 179 -1.46 19.34 1.94
C ARG A 179 -2.91 19.00 2.25
N SER A 180 -3.66 18.56 1.23
CA SER A 180 -5.05 18.14 1.43
C SER A 180 -5.14 16.95 2.37
N ALA A 181 -4.19 16.01 2.27
CA ALA A 181 -4.11 14.86 3.18
C ALA A 181 -4.00 15.28 4.65
N GLU A 182 -3.13 16.24 4.97
CA GLU A 182 -3.01 16.77 6.33
C GLU A 182 -4.31 17.42 6.81
N GLU A 183 -4.99 18.19 5.97
CA GLU A 183 -6.26 18.84 6.31
C GLU A 183 -7.34 17.79 6.65
N SER A 184 -7.51 16.78 5.80
CA SER A 184 -8.45 15.67 6.00
C SER A 184 -8.12 14.85 7.25
N LEU A 185 -6.85 14.51 7.47
CA LEU A 185 -6.40 13.76 8.65
C LEU A 185 -6.57 14.58 9.95
N ASN A 186 -6.30 15.89 9.91
CA ASN A 186 -6.57 16.78 11.04
C ASN A 186 -8.07 16.82 11.37
N ARG A 187 -8.93 16.80 10.34
CA ARG A 187 -10.37 16.73 10.54
C ARG A 187 -10.80 15.39 11.15
N ALA A 188 -10.18 14.29 10.74
CA ALA A 188 -10.43 12.97 11.31
C ALA A 188 -10.09 12.93 12.82
N ILE A 189 -8.92 13.43 13.24
CA ILE A 189 -8.53 13.44 14.67
C ILE A 189 -9.29 14.48 15.52
N TYR A 190 -9.96 15.43 14.87
CA TYR A 190 -10.85 16.38 15.54
C TYR A 190 -12.20 15.71 15.86
N LEU A 191 -12.72 14.92 14.91
CA LEU A 191 -14.00 14.21 15.06
C LEU A 191 -13.86 12.95 15.91
N ASP A 192 -12.75 12.23 15.76
CA ASP A 192 -12.39 11.05 16.55
C ASP A 192 -11.00 11.26 17.17
N ALA A 193 -11.00 11.67 18.43
CA ALA A 193 -9.77 12.02 19.14
C ALA A 193 -8.84 10.82 19.41
N ASP A 194 -9.37 9.61 19.35
CA ASP A 194 -8.67 8.36 19.67
C ASP A 194 -8.23 7.60 18.40
N ASN A 195 -8.40 8.20 17.21
CA ASN A 195 -7.94 7.62 15.95
C ASN A 195 -6.41 7.59 15.86
N VAL A 196 -5.82 6.50 16.37
CA VAL A 196 -4.37 6.28 16.40
C VAL A 196 -3.80 6.21 14.98
N GLU A 197 -4.51 5.63 14.02
CA GLU A 197 -4.03 5.51 12.65
C GLU A 197 -3.89 6.89 11.98
N ALA A 198 -4.88 7.77 12.13
CA ALA A 198 -4.79 9.15 11.64
C ALA A 198 -3.61 9.91 12.26
N LEU A 199 -3.36 9.72 13.57
CA LEU A 199 -2.19 10.30 14.24
C LEU A 199 -0.86 9.78 13.67
N ARG A 200 -0.77 8.49 13.32
CA ARG A 200 0.44 7.91 12.71
C ARG A 200 0.73 8.50 11.34
N HIS A 201 -0.29 8.68 10.50
CA HIS A 201 -0.12 9.34 9.20
C HIS A 201 0.35 10.79 9.37
N LEU A 202 -0.24 11.55 10.30
CA LEU A 202 0.22 12.92 10.58
C LEU A 202 1.67 12.98 11.12
N VAL A 203 2.12 11.99 11.88
CA VAL A 203 3.53 11.87 12.29
C VAL A 203 4.43 11.71 11.06
N LEU A 204 4.08 10.80 10.14
CA LEU A 204 4.84 10.56 8.92
C LEU A 204 4.93 11.83 8.05
N LEU A 205 3.81 12.55 7.89
CA LEU A 205 3.78 13.79 7.12
C LEU A 205 4.63 14.89 7.78
N ALA A 206 4.57 15.03 9.11
CA ALA A 206 5.43 15.94 9.85
C ALA A 206 6.92 15.61 9.73
N GLU A 207 7.28 14.32 9.76
CA GLU A 207 8.67 13.85 9.57
C GLU A 207 9.19 14.14 8.16
N ARG A 208 8.38 13.90 7.12
CA ARG A 208 8.72 14.25 5.73
C ARG A 208 8.97 15.75 5.54
N ARG A 209 8.23 16.60 6.26
CA ARG A 209 8.42 18.06 6.26
C ARG A 209 9.63 18.51 7.11
N GLY A 210 10.20 17.62 7.93
CA GLY A 210 11.27 17.95 8.88
C GLY A 210 10.79 18.63 10.16
N ASP A 211 9.48 18.64 10.43
CA ASP A 211 8.91 19.19 11.67
C ASP A 211 8.97 18.15 12.80
N ALA A 212 10.18 17.94 13.33
CA ALA A 212 10.42 17.00 14.41
C ALA A 212 9.67 17.36 15.70
N ALA A 213 9.34 18.64 15.91
CA ALA A 213 8.58 19.07 17.07
C ALA A 213 7.12 18.61 16.98
N ALA A 214 6.46 18.79 15.83
CA ALA A 214 5.11 18.28 15.61
C ALA A 214 5.05 16.76 15.68
N ALA A 215 5.99 16.06 15.03
CA ALA A 215 6.06 14.61 15.05
C ALA A 215 6.14 14.05 16.49
N ARG A 216 6.99 14.64 17.36
CA ARG A 216 7.08 14.25 18.77
C ARG A 216 5.78 14.45 19.53
N ARG A 217 5.10 15.59 19.34
CA ARG A 217 3.82 15.89 20.02
C ARG A 217 2.73 14.89 19.62
N LEU A 218 2.62 14.60 18.32
CA LEU A 218 1.63 13.65 17.79
C LEU A 218 1.89 12.23 18.27
N ARG A 219 3.16 11.78 18.26
CA ARG A 219 3.58 10.48 18.78
C ARG A 219 3.23 10.31 20.26
N GLY A 220 3.56 11.30 21.08
CA GLY A 220 3.20 11.28 22.51
C GLY A 220 1.69 11.32 22.77
N ARG A 221 0.87 11.84 21.84
CA ARG A 221 -0.59 11.71 21.91
C ARG A 221 -1.04 10.28 21.58
N ALA A 222 -0.54 9.69 20.50
CA ALA A 222 -0.86 8.32 20.12
C ALA A 222 -0.48 7.30 21.21
N GLU A 223 0.70 7.45 21.81
CA GLU A 223 1.17 6.59 22.92
C GLU A 223 0.25 6.67 24.15
N ARG A 224 -0.25 7.86 24.50
CA ARG A 224 -1.21 8.05 25.61
C ARG A 224 -2.56 7.38 25.33
N ILE A 225 -3.03 7.36 24.09
CA ILE A 225 -4.26 6.67 23.71
C ILE A 225 -4.05 5.15 23.82
N LEU A 226 -2.94 4.65 23.27
CA LEU A 226 -2.58 3.23 23.31
C LEU A 226 -2.34 2.71 24.73
N SER A 227 -1.81 3.53 25.63
CA SER A 227 -1.61 3.14 27.03
C SER A 227 -2.92 3.11 27.82
N ARG A 228 -3.87 4.01 27.53
CA ARG A 228 -5.22 3.98 28.11
C ARG A 228 -5.99 2.73 27.70
N GLY A 229 -5.89 2.31 26.44
CA GLY A 229 -6.57 1.11 25.95
C GLY A 229 -6.06 -0.22 26.52
N ARG A 230 -4.80 -0.27 27.01
CA ARG A 230 -4.21 -1.47 27.63
C ARG A 230 -4.44 -1.58 29.14
N GLY A 231 -5.00 -0.53 29.75
CA GLY A 231 -5.25 -0.45 31.20
C GLY A 231 -6.71 -0.58 31.60
N ALA A 232 -7.61 -0.94 30.67
CA ALA A 232 -9.01 -1.20 30.99
C ALA A 232 -9.14 -2.59 31.67
N PRO A 233 -9.74 -2.67 32.88
CA PRO A 233 -9.90 -3.93 33.62
C PRO A 233 -10.90 -4.90 32.96
#